data_AF-A0A444KFA4-F1
#
_entry.id   AF-A0A444KFA4-F1
#
_cell.length_a   1.000
_cell.length_b   1.000
_cell.length_c   1.000
_cell.angle_alpha   90.00
_cell.angle_beta   90.00
_cell.angle_gamma   90.00
#
_symmetry.space_group_name_H-M   'P 1'
#
loop_
_entity.id
_entity.type
_entity.pdbx_description
1 polymer ?
#
loop_
_entity_poly.entity_id
_entity_poly.type
_entity_poly.pdbx_seq_one_letter_code
_entity_poly.pdbx_strand_id
1 'polypeptide(L)' 'TSVAVDAAGLGERAAHAMLKMIQSRTTRAEDHIGAVSLVVRESSGPNRNSQVGDAA' A
#
# COMPACT_ATOMS: atom_id res chain seq x y z
N THR A 1 -13.16 1.47 -5.47
CA THR A 1 -11.72 1.72 -5.59
C THR A 1 -11.05 1.41 -4.29
N SER A 2 -9.92 0.72 -4.34
CA SER A 2 -9.11 0.31 -3.19
C SER A 2 -7.63 0.26 -3.58
N VAL A 3 -6.72 0.33 -2.61
CA VAL A 3 -5.29 0.05 -2.83
C VAL A 3 -5.03 -1.39 -2.39
N ALA A 4 -4.59 -2.23 -3.32
CA ALA A 4 -4.11 -3.57 -3.00
C ALA A 4 -2.66 -3.49 -2.52
N VAL A 5 -2.35 -4.28 -1.49
CA VAL A 5 -1.02 -4.40 -0.90
C VAL A 5 -0.61 -5.87 -0.87
N ASP A 6 0.68 -6.14 -1.02
CA ASP A 6 1.24 -7.48 -0.80
C ASP A 6 1.40 -7.75 0.71
N ALA A 7 0.29 -8.08 1.37
CA ALA A 7 0.28 -8.33 2.80
C ALA A 7 1.12 -9.57 3.20
N ALA A 8 1.12 -10.61 2.37
CA ALA A 8 1.86 -11.83 2.63
C ALA A 8 3.37 -11.59 2.57
N GLY A 9 3.86 -10.95 1.49
CA GLY A 9 5.28 -10.63 1.37
C GLY A 9 5.76 -9.60 2.40
N LEU A 10 4.90 -8.65 2.80
CA LEU A 10 5.20 -7.77 3.94
C LEU A 10 5.35 -8.55 5.26
N GLY A 11 4.46 -9.52 5.51
CA GLY A 11 4.52 -10.39 6.67
C GLY A 11 5.78 -11.27 6.70
N GLU A 12 6.14 -11.88 5.57
CA GLU A 12 7.37 -12.67 5.43
C GLU A 12 8.61 -11.83 5.77
N ARG A 13 8.71 -10.62 5.20
CA ARG A 13 9.84 -9.72 5.47
C ARG A 13 9.86 -9.24 6.92
N ALA A 14 8.72 -8.96 7.51
CA ALA A 14 8.63 -8.60 8.93
C ALA A 14 9.13 -9.73 9.83
N ALA A 15 8.70 -10.97 9.56
CA ALA A 15 9.17 -12.15 10.28
C ALA A 15 10.68 -12.35 10.10
N HIS A 16 11.18 -12.21 8.87
CA HIS A 16 12.61 -12.32 8.59
C HIS A 16 13.42 -11.26 9.36
N ALA A 17 13.02 -10.00 9.31
CA ALA A 17 13.71 -8.90 10.00
C ALA A 17 13.75 -9.13 11.52
N MET A 18 12.64 -9.61 12.10
CA MET A 18 12.58 -9.98 13.51
C MET A 18 13.56 -11.11 13.86
N LEU A 19 13.59 -12.18 13.07
CA LEU A 19 14.50 -13.30 13.28
C LEU A 19 15.97 -12.85 13.18
N LYS A 20 16.29 -12.00 12.19
CA LYS A 20 17.63 -11.44 12.02
C LYS A 20 18.04 -10.55 13.19
N MET A 21 17.13 -9.74 13.72
CA MET A 21 17.37 -8.92 14.92
C MET A 21 17.69 -9.80 16.14
N ILE A 22 16.91 -10.86 16.37
CA ILE A 22 17.12 -11.82 17.46
C ILE A 22 18.49 -12.49 17.34
N GLN A 23 18.80 -13.05 16.17
CA GLN A 23 20.05 -13.77 15.93
C GLN A 23 21.29 -12.87 16.07
N SER A 24 21.18 -11.62 15.63
CA SER A 24 22.27 -10.65 15.68
C SER A 24 22.34 -9.89 17.01
N ARG A 25 21.44 -10.18 17.96
CA ARG A 25 21.30 -9.47 19.25
C ARG A 25 21.27 -7.94 19.09
N THR A 26 20.59 -7.47 18.05
CA THR A 26 20.44 -6.06 17.73
C THR A 26 18.97 -5.70 17.63
N THR A 27 18.62 -4.48 17.99
CA THR A 27 17.27 -3.93 17.87
C THR A 27 17.16 -2.95 16.71
N ARG A 28 18.17 -2.90 15.83
CA ARG A 28 18.14 -2.02 14.66
C ARG A 28 17.06 -2.48 13.69
N ALA A 29 16.00 -1.71 13.61
CA ALA A 29 14.94 -1.89 12.63
C ALA A 29 15.42 -1.52 11.22
N GLU A 30 14.87 -2.21 10.23
CA GLU A 30 15.09 -1.97 8.81
C GLU A 30 13.77 -1.51 8.19
N ASP A 31 13.81 -0.41 7.45
CA ASP A 31 12.63 0.09 6.75
C ASP A 31 12.46 -0.61 5.41
N HIS A 32 11.23 -1.00 5.11
CA HIS A 32 10.87 -1.57 3.84
C HIS A 32 9.51 -1.06 3.37
N ILE A 33 9.47 -0.46 2.17
CA ILE A 33 8.24 -0.02 1.51
C ILE A 33 7.78 -1.10 0.55
N GLY A 34 6.62 -1.72 0.83
CA GLY A 34 6.01 -2.73 -0.03
C GLY A 34 5.39 -2.13 -1.29
N ALA A 35 5.32 -2.93 -2.36
CA ALA A 35 4.63 -2.55 -3.58
C ALA A 35 3.11 -2.44 -3.34
N VAL A 36 2.48 -1.50 -4.05
CA VAL A 36 1.04 -1.26 -3.99
C VAL A 36 0.46 -1.15 -5.40
N SER A 37 -0.81 -1.47 -5.54
CA SER A 37 -1.54 -1.34 -6.81
C SER A 37 -2.91 -0.72 -6.61
N LEU A 38 -3.30 0.20 -7.49
CA LEU A 38 -4.65 0.75 -7.50
C LEU A 38 -5.62 -0.24 -8.13
N VAL A 39 -6.64 -0.63 -7.35
CA VAL A 39 -7.73 -1.46 -7.83
C VAL A 39 -8.95 -0.59 -8.03
N VAL A 40 -9.30 -0.35 -9.30
CA VAL A 40 -10.53 0.33 -9.68
C VAL A 40 -11.71 -0.61 -9.43
N ARG A 41 -12.73 -0.11 -8.74
CA ARG A 41 -14.01 -0.82 -8.52
C ARG A 41 -15.16 0.15 -8.77
N GLU A 42 -16.37 -0.36 -8.87
CA GLU A 42 -17.60 0.40 -9.15
C GLU A 42 -17.89 1.55 -8.18
N SER A 43 -17.25 1.59 -7.00
CA SER A 43 -17.40 2.68 -6.03
C SER A 43 -16.81 4.03 -6.48
N SER A 44 -16.28 4.15 -7.69
CA SER A 44 -15.77 5.42 -8.22
C SER A 44 -16.25 5.62 -9.65
N GLY A 45 -16.66 6.84 -9.95
CA GLY A 45 -17.10 7.26 -11.28
C GLY A 45 -16.73 8.72 -11.53
N PRO A 46 -16.88 9.19 -12.77
CA PRO A 46 -16.58 10.58 -13.12
C PRO A 46 -17.48 11.54 -12.32
N ASN A 47 -16.87 12.60 -11.77
CA ASN A 47 -17.63 13.65 -11.11
C ASN A 47 -18.46 14.41 -12.15
N ARG A 48 -19.77 14.17 -12.21
CA ARG A 48 -20.67 14.82 -13.19
C ARG A 48 -20.91 16.30 -12.89
N ASN A 49 -20.55 16.77 -11.70
CA ASN A 49 -20.73 18.17 -11.29
C ASN A 49 -19.65 19.12 -11.84
N SER A 50 -18.57 18.62 -12.44
CA SER A 50 -17.54 19.45 -13.08
C SER A 50 -17.85 19.81 -14.54
N GLN A 51 -19.02 19.42 -15.07
CA GLN A 51 -19.43 19.70 -16.46
C GLN A 51 -20.42 20.86 -16.62
N VAL A 52 -20.89 21.49 -15.53
CA VAL A 52 -21.93 22.55 -15.57
C VAL A 52 -21.32 23.97 -15.51
N GLY A 53 -20.01 24.11 -15.69
CA GLY A 53 -19.30 25.39 -15.52
C GLY A 53 -18.60 25.95 -16.76
N ASP A 54 -18.84 25.39 -17.96
CA ASP A 54 -18.25 25.94 -19.19
C ASP A 54 -19.13 25.59 -20.41
N ALA A 55 -20.28 26.26 -20.47
CA ALA A 55 -21.07 26.41 -21.70
C ALA A 55 -21.57 27.86 -21.71
N ALA A 56 -20.83 28.67 -22.47
CA ALA A 56 -21.14 30.05 -22.82
C ALA A 56 -22.48 30.21 -23.55
#